data_AF-A0AAW6XYS6-F1
#
_entry.id   AF-A0AAW6XYS6-F1
#
_cell.length_a   1.000
_cell.length_b   1.000
_cell.length_c   1.000
_cell.angle_alpha   90.00
_cell.angle_beta   90.00
_cell.angle_gamma   90.00
#
_symmetry.space_group_name_H-M   'P 1'
#
loop_
_entity.id
_entity.type
_entity.pdbx_description
1 polymer ?
#
loop_
_entity_poly.entity_id
_entity_poly.type
_entity_poly.pdbx_seq_one_letter_code
_entity_poly.pdbx_strand_id
1 'polypeptide(L)' 'MSRFQMLSDAQWELIAPMLPTRTGRAGRPFADARTMVEAIIYRYRCGIAWRDLPEVYGPWQTVWTWHRRLAEKGTWD' A
#
# COMPACT_ATOMS: atom_id res chain seq x y z
N MET A 1 -0.83 4.19 -18.67
CA MET A 1 -1.04 3.91 -17.23
C MET A 1 -2.07 2.80 -17.11
N SER A 2 -1.75 1.73 -16.38
CA SER A 2 -2.73 0.70 -16.04
C SER A 2 -3.80 1.29 -15.12
N ARG A 3 -5.04 0.77 -15.18
CA ARG A 3 -6.11 1.16 -14.23
C ARG A 3 -5.77 0.86 -12.76
N PHE A 4 -4.70 0.11 -12.52
CA PHE A 4 -4.22 -0.29 -11.20
C PHE A 4 -2.98 0.49 -10.74
N GLN A 5 -2.39 1.30 -11.61
CA GLN A 5 -1.32 2.21 -11.22
C GLN A 5 -1.97 3.51 -10.74
N MET A 6 -1.91 3.77 -9.44
CA MET A 6 -2.57 4.94 -8.83
C MET A 6 -1.67 6.16 -8.80
N LEU A 7 -0.35 5.97 -8.87
CA LEU A 7 0.64 7.03 -8.76
C LEU A 7 1.54 7.06 -10.00
N SER A 8 1.81 8.27 -10.49
CA SER A 8 2.94 8.51 -11.38
C SER A 8 4.25 8.31 -10.62
N ASP A 9 5.36 8.12 -11.34
CA ASP A 9 6.67 7.98 -10.71
C ASP A 9 7.06 9.24 -9.93
N ALA A 10 6.76 10.42 -10.48
CA ALA A 10 6.98 11.69 -9.78
C ALA A 10 6.16 11.82 -8.49
N GLN A 11 4.89 11.37 -8.47
CA GLN A 11 4.09 11.35 -7.24
C GLN A 11 4.65 10.33 -6.24
N TRP A 12 5.10 9.18 -6.72
CA TRP A 12 5.72 8.16 -5.89
C TRP A 12 7.00 8.65 -5.22
N GLU A 13 7.87 9.36 -5.95
CA GLU A 13 9.10 9.95 -5.41
C GLU A 13 8.86 10.91 -4.24
N LEU A 14 7.73 11.62 -4.23
CA LEU A 14 7.35 12.51 -3.13
C LEU A 14 6.86 11.74 -1.90
N ILE A 15 6.17 10.61 -2.09
CA ILE A 15 5.53 9.83 -1.01
C ILE A 15 6.50 8.82 -0.40
N ALA A 16 7.31 8.15 -1.23
CA ALA A 16 8.17 7.04 -0.81
C ALA A 16 9.05 7.35 0.42
N PRO A 17 9.65 8.56 0.58
CA PRO A 17 10.47 8.89 1.75
C PRO A 17 9.68 8.98 3.07
N MET A 18 8.36 9.17 3.01
CA MET A 18 7.50 9.29 4.19
C MET A 18 7.03 7.93 4.71
N LEU A 19 7.16 6.88 3.90
CA LEU A 19 6.75 5.55 4.28
C LEU A 19 7.76 4.93 5.24
N PRO A 20 7.30 4.10 6.19
CA PRO A 20 8.20 3.43 7.11
C PRO A 20 9.23 2.61 6.33
N THR A 21 10.50 2.86 6.60
CA THR A 21 11.62 2.08 6.09
C THR A 21 11.40 0.59 6.39
N ARG A 22 11.86 -0.29 5.49
CA ARG A 22 11.82 -1.75 5.64
C ARG A 22 12.18 -2.19 7.07
N THR A 23 11.15 -2.48 7.86
CA THR A 23 11.28 -3.04 9.21
C THR A 23 10.93 -4.52 9.11
N GLY A 24 11.90 -5.32 8.70
CA GLY A 24 11.77 -6.76 8.57
C GLY A 24 12.72 -7.49 9.51
N ARG A 25 12.25 -8.55 10.15
CA ARG A 25 13.16 -9.60 10.67
C ARG A 25 13.87 -10.24 9.47
N ALA A 26 15.14 -10.58 9.64
CA ALA A 26 15.88 -11.36 8.65
C ALA A 26 15.07 -12.60 8.25
N GLY A 27 14.91 -12.84 6.94
CA GLY A 27 14.24 -14.03 6.40
C GLY A 27 12.81 -13.85 5.88
N ARG A 28 12.11 -12.73 6.15
CA ARG A 28 10.81 -12.44 5.49
C ARG A 28 10.93 -11.21 4.59
N PRO A 29 10.77 -11.36 3.25
CA PRO A 29 10.73 -10.23 2.34
C PRO A 29 9.64 -9.25 2.78
N PHE A 30 10.00 -7.97 2.85
CA PHE A 30 9.05 -6.90 3.07
C PHE A 30 8.20 -6.73 1.81
N ALA A 31 6.89 -6.53 1.96
CA ALA A 31 6.01 -6.26 0.83
C ALA A 31 6.48 -5.00 0.08
N ASP A 32 6.29 -4.98 -1.24
CA ASP A 32 6.60 -3.80 -2.04
C ASP A 32 5.74 -2.61 -1.59
N ALA A 33 6.40 -1.55 -1.13
CA ALA A 33 5.75 -0.39 -0.54
C ALA A 33 4.83 0.33 -1.53
N ARG A 34 5.24 0.40 -2.80
CA ARG A 34 4.45 1.05 -3.85
C ARG A 34 3.14 0.31 -4.07
N THR A 35 3.22 -1.00 -4.26
CA THR A 35 2.04 -1.86 -4.43
C THR A 35 1.07 -1.71 -3.25
N MET A 36 1.56 -1.69 -2.01
CA MET A 36 0.70 -1.54 -0.83
C MET A 36 0.00 -0.18 -0.81
N VAL A 37 0.72 0.91 -1.11
CA VAL A 37 0.14 2.26 -1.14
C VAL A 37 -0.86 2.42 -2.27
N GLU A 38 -0.52 2.00 -3.48
CA GLU A 38 -1.43 2.07 -4.63
C GLU A 38 -2.69 1.23 -4.41
N ALA A 39 -2.58 0.06 -3.77
CA ALA A 39 -3.71 -0.76 -3.38
C ALA A 39 -4.67 -0.03 -2.44
N ILE A 40 -4.14 0.69 -1.45
CA ILE A 40 -4.96 1.42 -0.49
C ILE A 40 -5.63 2.63 -1.16
N ILE A 41 -4.90 3.36 -1.99
CA ILE A 41 -5.46 4.46 -2.80
C ILE A 41 -6.58 3.94 -3.70
N TYR A 42 -6.38 2.80 -4.37
CA TYR A 42 -7.40 2.17 -5.20
C TYR A 42 -8.67 1.86 -4.40
N ARG A 43 -8.52 1.25 -3.22
CA ARG A 43 -9.65 0.93 -2.34
C ARG A 43 -10.41 2.17 -1.89
N TYR A 44 -9.73 3.27 -1.59
CA TYR A 44 -10.38 4.54 -1.26
C TYR A 44 -11.08 5.17 -2.47
N ARG A 45 -10.42 5.20 -3.62
CA ARG A 45 -10.96 5.73 -4.88
C ARG A 45 -12.21 4.98 -5.34
N CYS A 46 -12.22 3.65 -5.21
CA CYS A 46 -13.32 2.81 -5.67
C CYS A 46 -14.39 2.55 -4.61
N GLY A 47 -14.13 2.84 -3.33
CA GLY A 47 -15.10 2.64 -2.24
C GLY A 47 -15.42 1.16 -1.95
N ILE A 48 -14.54 0.23 -2.33
CA ILE A 48 -14.78 -1.21 -2.24
C ILE A 48 -14.40 -1.80 -0.88
N ALA A 49 -14.92 -2.98 -0.55
CA ALA A 49 -14.47 -3.73 0.61
C ALA A 49 -13.03 -4.24 0.39
N TRP A 50 -12.28 -4.46 1.48
CA TRP A 50 -10.92 -5.01 1.40
C TRP A 50 -10.86 -6.36 0.68
N ARG A 51 -11.88 -7.20 0.83
CA ARG A 51 -11.94 -8.53 0.20
C ARG A 51 -12.08 -8.48 -1.32
N ASP A 52 -12.52 -7.35 -1.86
CA ASP A 52 -12.76 -7.16 -3.30
C ASP A 52 -11.56 -6.49 -4.00
N LEU A 53 -10.45 -6.33 -3.28
CA LEU A 53 -9.24 -5.73 -3.80
C LEU A 53 -8.69 -6.56 -4.98
N PRO A 54 -8.34 -5.94 -6.12
CA PRO A 54 -7.79 -6.67 -7.25
C PRO A 54 -6.54 -7.48 -6.91
N GLU A 55 -6.44 -8.71 -7.43
CA GLU A 55 -5.34 -9.65 -7.15
C GLU A 55 -3.95 -9.12 -7.56
N VAL A 56 -3.90 -8.14 -8.48
CA VAL A 56 -2.65 -7.48 -8.89
C VAL A 56 -1.92 -6.80 -7.72
N TYR A 57 -2.63 -6.46 -6.65
CA TYR A 57 -2.06 -5.88 -5.43
C TYR A 57 -1.59 -6.94 -4.42
N GLY A 58 -1.81 -8.21 -4.72
CA GLY A 58 -1.55 -9.33 -3.82
C GLY A 58 -2.64 -9.54 -2.77
N PRO A 59 -2.36 -10.34 -1.72
CA PRO A 59 -3.37 -10.70 -0.72
C PRO A 59 -3.87 -9.47 0.05
N TRP A 60 -5.18 -9.25 0.06
CA TRP A 60 -5.79 -8.09 0.74
C TRP A 60 -5.46 -8.02 2.23
N GLN A 61 -5.22 -9.16 2.90
CA GLN A 61 -4.84 -9.19 4.32
C GLN A 61 -3.47 -8.52 4.55
N THR A 62 -2.55 -8.66 3.60
CA THR A 62 -1.24 -8.01 3.65
C THR A 62 -1.40 -6.50 3.53
N VAL A 63 -2.19 -6.06 2.55
CA VAL A 63 -2.50 -4.65 2.32
C VAL A 63 -3.21 -4.03 3.54
N TRP A 64 -4.21 -4.73 4.09
CA TRP A 64 -4.91 -4.33 5.31
C TRP A 64 -3.97 -4.22 6.51
N THR A 65 -3.07 -5.20 6.70
CA THR A 65 -2.09 -5.15 7.78
C THR A 65 -1.16 -3.96 7.65
N TRP A 66 -0.78 -3.61 6.42
CA TRP A 66 0.01 -2.42 6.10
C TRP A 66 -0.74 -1.14 6.43
N HIS A 67 -1.97 -1.01 5.92
CA HIS A 67 -2.87 0.11 6.20
C HIS A 67 -3.03 0.33 7.71
N ARG A 68 -3.37 -0.73 8.45
CA ARG A 68 -3.59 -0.66 9.90
C ARG A 68 -2.34 -0.20 10.65
N ARG A 69 -1.15 -0.66 10.26
CA ARG A 69 0.12 -0.23 10.90
C ARG A 69 0.47 1.22 10.62
N LEU A 70 0.13 1.73 9.43
CA LEU A 70 0.31 3.14 9.09
C LEU A 70 -0.67 4.01 9.87
N ALA A 71 -1.92 3.54 10.00
CA ALA A 71 -2.96 4.18 10.80
C ALA A 71 -2.58 4.27 12.29
N GLU A 72 -2.16 3.15 12.89
CA GLU A 72 -1.69 3.09 14.28
C GLU A 72 -0.49 4.02 14.56
N LYS A 73 0.30 4.37 13.53
CA LYS A 73 1.43 5.30 13.63
C LYS A 73 1.05 6.76 13.38
N GLY A 74 -0.22 7.05 13.07
CA GLY A 74 -0.69 8.38 12.65
C GLY A 74 -0.10 8.83 11.31
N THR A 75 0.46 7.91 10.52
CA THR A 75 0.91 8.22 9.16
C THR A 75 -0.32 8.42 8.27
N TRP A 76 -1.32 7.55 8.44
CA TRP A 76 -2.67 7.67 7.90
C TRP A 76 -3.65 7.72 9.09
N ASP A 77 -4.89 8.21 8.89
CA ASP A 77 -5.87 8.44 9.97
C ASP A 77 -6.12 7.22 10.89
#